data_AF-A0A1N6M4T4-F1
#
_entry.id   AF-A0A1N6M4T4-F1
#
_cell.length_a   1.000
_cell.length_b   1.000
_cell.length_c   1.000
_cell.angle_alpha   90.00
_cell.angle_beta   90.00
_cell.angle_gamma   90.00
#
_symmetry.space_group_name_H-M   'P 1'
#
loop_
_entity.id
_entity.type
_entity.pdbx_description
1 polymer ?
#
loop_
_entity_poly.entity_id
_entity_poly.type
_entity_poly.pdbx_seq_one_letter_code
_entity_poly.pdbx_strand_id
1 'polypeptide(L)'
;MQIYLNENLSAYHTFGIEQSCQVLVTVNTVAELIDVYRHPEWQLLPKIVLGKGSNVLFSEFYEGVVIINQLRGIDVREDESHYFLHVQGGEDWPELVRWSVSQQIPGLENLAMIPGCAGSAPIQNIGAYGLEFQDVCDYVDYLCLKTFQIIRLNRAECLFGYRDSIFKHQLYQQAVVVGVGLKLAKAWQPRLKYGPLQQLASHCSSAEVFDCICDIRTRKLPDPTVIGNAGSFFKNPVLTAAQFEALAANYPEVVSYPASSGMKVAAGWLIDQCGLKGFQIGGAAIHEQQALVLINRQHATASDVIQLATHVYRCVYEKYGVALEHEVRFIGRSSEVYLDMWLKEQQL
;
A
#
# COMPACT_ATOMS: atom_id res chain seq x y z
N MET A 1 -9.55 -17.62 -17.12
CA MET A 1 -8.23 -16.99 -17.35
C MET A 1 -8.28 -16.21 -18.67
N GLN A 2 -8.01 -14.91 -18.65
CA GLN A 2 -7.83 -14.10 -19.86
C GLN A 2 -6.35 -13.74 -20.02
N ILE A 3 -5.84 -13.72 -21.25
CA ILE A 3 -4.41 -13.51 -21.56
C ILE A 3 -4.29 -12.39 -22.58
N TYR A 4 -3.37 -11.47 -22.35
CA TYR A 4 -3.05 -10.35 -23.23
C TYR A 4 -1.54 -10.29 -23.46
N LEU A 5 -1.11 -9.99 -24.68
CA LEU A 5 0.31 -9.90 -25.05
C LEU A 5 0.68 -8.45 -25.31
N ASN A 6 1.84 -8.00 -24.82
CA ASN A 6 2.29 -6.61 -24.96
C ASN A 6 1.27 -5.58 -24.44
N GLU A 7 0.54 -5.95 -23.39
CA GLU A 7 -0.60 -5.18 -22.87
C GLU A 7 -0.12 -3.89 -22.17
N ASN A 8 -0.85 -2.79 -22.38
CA ASN A 8 -0.62 -1.53 -21.68
C ASN A 8 -1.10 -1.63 -20.22
N LEU A 9 -0.21 -1.31 -19.29
CA LEU A 9 -0.40 -1.45 -17.85
C LEU A 9 -1.11 -0.26 -17.20
N SER A 10 -1.30 0.86 -17.89
CA SER A 10 -1.87 2.09 -17.29
C SER A 10 -3.25 1.87 -16.66
N ALA A 11 -4.05 0.92 -17.16
CA ALA A 11 -5.34 0.54 -16.59
C ALA A 11 -5.25 -0.39 -15.36
N TYR A 12 -4.06 -0.90 -15.04
CA TYR A 12 -3.83 -1.93 -14.01
C TYR A 12 -3.02 -1.43 -12.81
N HIS A 13 -2.66 -0.15 -12.79
CA HIS A 13 -2.07 0.51 -11.62
C HIS A 13 -2.55 1.96 -11.51
N THR A 14 -2.71 2.45 -10.29
CA THR A 14 -3.41 3.73 -10.05
C THR A 14 -2.59 4.97 -10.42
N PHE A 15 -1.29 4.81 -10.66
CA PHE A 15 -0.46 5.91 -11.18
C PHE A 15 -0.82 6.25 -12.64
N GLY A 16 -1.36 5.30 -13.41
CA GLY A 16 -1.77 5.53 -14.79
C GLY A 16 -0.62 5.91 -15.73
N ILE A 17 0.56 5.33 -15.52
CA ILE A 17 1.73 5.57 -16.37
C ILE A 17 1.67 4.59 -17.54
N GLU A 18 1.99 5.08 -18.72
CA GLU A 18 2.10 4.24 -19.91
C GLU A 18 3.37 3.39 -19.83
N GLN A 19 3.18 2.14 -19.39
CA GLN A 19 4.13 1.06 -19.58
C GLN A 19 3.42 -0.18 -20.10
N SER A 20 4.19 -1.14 -20.63
CA SER A 20 3.65 -2.40 -21.12
C SER A 20 4.37 -3.60 -20.50
N CYS A 21 3.77 -4.77 -20.62
CA CYS A 21 4.37 -6.04 -20.20
C CYS A 21 4.33 -7.07 -21.31
N GLN A 22 5.20 -8.09 -21.25
CA GLN A 22 5.19 -9.18 -22.22
C GLN A 22 3.87 -9.95 -22.19
N VAL A 23 3.40 -10.34 -21.00
CA VAL A 23 2.13 -11.07 -20.83
C VAL A 23 1.37 -10.49 -19.63
N LEU A 24 0.09 -10.22 -19.81
CA LEU A 24 -0.85 -9.97 -18.72
C LEU A 24 -1.86 -11.09 -18.64
N VAL A 25 -2.09 -11.60 -17.42
CA VAL A 25 -3.06 -12.66 -17.16
C VAL A 25 -3.99 -12.26 -16.03
N THR A 26 -5.30 -12.42 -16.23
CA THR A 26 -6.28 -12.30 -15.14
C THR A 26 -6.63 -13.69 -14.61
N VAL A 27 -6.57 -13.85 -13.28
CA VAL A 27 -6.87 -15.12 -12.59
C VAL A 27 -8.01 -14.93 -11.61
N ASN A 28 -8.99 -15.83 -11.64
CA ASN A 28 -10.16 -15.83 -10.78
C ASN A 28 -10.14 -16.97 -9.76
N THR A 29 -9.23 -17.94 -9.91
CA THR A 29 -9.11 -19.07 -8.98
C THR A 29 -7.64 -19.38 -8.67
N VAL A 30 -7.41 -20.10 -7.56
CA VAL A 30 -6.07 -20.60 -7.21
C VAL A 30 -5.55 -21.59 -8.26
N ALA A 31 -6.43 -22.37 -8.90
CA ALA A 31 -6.05 -23.29 -9.95
C ALA A 31 -5.45 -22.55 -11.16
N GLU A 32 -6.12 -21.48 -11.62
CA GLU A 32 -5.59 -20.64 -12.71
C GLU A 32 -4.27 -19.96 -12.33
N LEU A 33 -4.12 -19.52 -11.08
CA LEU A 33 -2.84 -19.00 -10.58
C LEU A 33 -1.73 -20.07 -10.69
N ILE A 34 -2.00 -21.30 -10.28
CA ILE A 34 -1.06 -22.42 -10.41
C ILE A 34 -0.74 -22.69 -11.88
N ASP A 35 -1.73 -22.66 -12.76
CA ASP A 35 -1.57 -22.87 -14.20
C ASP A 35 -0.62 -21.82 -14.81
N VAL A 36 -0.71 -20.55 -14.41
CA VAL A 36 0.23 -19.50 -14.85
C VAL A 36 1.66 -19.79 -14.41
N TYR A 37 1.86 -20.23 -13.16
CA TYR A 37 3.20 -20.56 -12.67
C TYR A 37 3.79 -21.84 -13.28
N ARG A 38 2.93 -22.76 -13.75
CA ARG A 38 3.34 -24.02 -14.41
C ARG A 38 3.32 -23.95 -15.93
N HIS A 39 2.87 -22.85 -16.52
CA HIS A 39 2.75 -22.73 -17.96
C HIS A 39 4.12 -22.91 -18.64
N PRO A 40 4.29 -23.84 -19.61
CA PRO A 40 5.61 -24.18 -20.15
C PRO A 40 6.38 -22.98 -20.74
N GLU A 41 5.68 -22.05 -21.38
CA GLU A 41 6.29 -20.86 -21.99
C GLU A 41 6.62 -19.77 -20.97
N TRP A 42 5.95 -19.79 -19.82
CA TRP A 42 6.06 -18.71 -18.84
C TRP A 42 6.81 -19.14 -17.59
N GLN A 43 7.05 -20.43 -17.37
CA GLN A 43 7.63 -20.96 -16.14
C GLN A 43 8.92 -20.23 -15.73
N LEU A 44 9.76 -19.89 -16.71
CA LEU A 44 11.02 -19.19 -16.50
C LEU A 44 10.92 -17.65 -16.55
N LEU A 45 9.81 -17.09 -17.03
CA LEU A 45 9.60 -15.64 -17.05
C LEU A 45 9.43 -15.11 -15.62
N PRO A 46 9.92 -13.89 -15.33
CA PRO A 46 9.62 -13.22 -14.07
C PRO A 46 8.11 -13.00 -13.96
N LYS A 47 7.59 -13.02 -12.73
CA LYS A 47 6.15 -12.89 -12.46
C LYS A 47 5.93 -11.89 -11.34
N ILE A 48 4.92 -11.04 -11.52
CA ILE A 48 4.43 -10.14 -10.49
C ILE A 48 2.92 -10.31 -10.34
N VAL A 49 2.47 -10.48 -9.10
CA VAL A 49 1.03 -10.49 -8.79
C VAL A 49 0.61 -9.10 -8.36
N LEU A 50 -0.40 -8.55 -9.02
CA LEU A 50 -1.03 -7.29 -8.68
C LEU A 50 -2.45 -7.51 -8.15
N GLY A 51 -2.83 -6.74 -7.13
CA GLY A 51 -4.23 -6.45 -6.85
C GLY A 51 -4.72 -5.35 -7.79
N LYS A 52 -4.87 -4.13 -7.26
CA LYS A 52 -5.23 -2.92 -8.04
C LYS A 52 -4.04 -2.11 -8.54
N GLY A 53 -2.81 -2.55 -8.28
CA GLY A 53 -1.60 -1.78 -8.58
C GLY A 53 -1.59 -0.40 -7.89
N SER A 54 -2.17 -0.27 -6.69
CA SER A 54 -2.28 1.01 -5.99
C SER A 54 -1.01 1.49 -5.30
N ASN A 55 0.02 0.64 -5.28
CA ASN A 55 1.32 0.92 -4.65
C ASN A 55 2.49 0.46 -5.55
N VAL A 56 2.36 0.60 -6.87
CA VAL A 56 3.41 0.22 -7.83
C VAL A 56 3.69 1.34 -8.82
N LEU A 57 4.95 1.38 -9.29
CA LEU A 57 5.44 2.22 -10.36
C LEU A 57 6.22 1.33 -11.34
N PHE A 58 5.67 1.08 -12.54
CA PHE A 58 6.43 0.41 -13.59
C PHE A 58 7.42 1.39 -14.20
N SER A 59 8.72 1.14 -14.08
CA SER A 59 9.76 2.05 -14.54
C SER A 59 10.14 1.86 -16.01
N GLU A 60 9.86 0.68 -16.56
CA GLU A 60 10.18 0.28 -17.92
C GLU A 60 9.25 -0.86 -18.37
N PHE A 61 9.46 -1.37 -19.59
CA PHE A 61 8.75 -2.54 -20.10
C PHE A 61 9.02 -3.76 -19.21
N TYR A 62 7.95 -4.40 -18.73
CA TYR A 62 8.07 -5.61 -17.90
C TYR A 62 8.15 -6.86 -18.79
N GLU A 63 9.31 -7.53 -18.85
CA GLU A 63 9.53 -8.72 -19.69
C GLU A 63 8.96 -10.02 -19.11
N GLY A 64 8.06 -9.91 -18.13
CA GLY A 64 7.47 -11.03 -17.42
C GLY A 64 5.97 -11.17 -17.61
N VAL A 65 5.38 -11.97 -16.73
CA VAL A 65 3.93 -12.11 -16.61
C VAL A 65 3.40 -11.24 -15.47
N VAL A 66 2.53 -10.29 -15.79
CA VAL A 66 1.74 -9.55 -14.81
C VAL A 66 0.45 -10.32 -14.54
N ILE A 67 0.25 -10.75 -13.30
CA ILE A 67 -0.90 -11.56 -12.88
C ILE A 67 -1.85 -10.66 -12.08
N ILE A 68 -3.05 -10.42 -12.59
CA ILE A 68 -4.10 -9.66 -11.90
C ILE A 68 -4.92 -10.63 -11.04
N ASN A 69 -4.80 -10.49 -9.72
CA ASN A 69 -5.53 -11.29 -8.75
C ASN A 69 -6.99 -10.83 -8.66
N GLN A 70 -7.90 -11.66 -9.17
CA GLN A 70 -9.35 -11.46 -9.10
C GLN A 70 -10.05 -12.63 -8.39
N LEU A 71 -9.39 -13.25 -7.40
CA LEU A 71 -10.03 -14.23 -6.52
C LEU A 71 -11.09 -13.49 -5.68
N ARG A 72 -12.36 -13.88 -5.81
CA ARG A 72 -13.53 -13.23 -5.15
C ARG A 72 -14.26 -14.21 -4.25
N GLY A 73 -14.89 -13.68 -3.21
CA GLY A 73 -15.63 -14.43 -2.22
C GLY A 73 -15.39 -13.90 -0.82
N ILE A 74 -16.47 -13.80 -0.04
CA ILE A 74 -16.44 -13.46 1.39
C ILE A 74 -17.31 -14.49 2.10
N ASP A 75 -16.70 -15.32 2.94
CA ASP A 75 -17.42 -16.22 3.83
C ASP A 75 -17.47 -15.61 5.24
N VAL A 76 -18.67 -15.56 5.82
CA VAL A 76 -18.89 -15.03 7.16
C VAL A 76 -19.30 -16.15 8.10
N ARG A 77 -18.67 -16.19 9.27
CA ARG A 77 -19.08 -16.99 10.42
C ARG A 77 -19.08 -16.11 11.65
N GLU A 78 -19.83 -16.47 12.68
CA GLU A 78 -19.84 -15.73 13.94
C GLU A 78 -19.99 -16.68 15.12
N ASP A 79 -19.46 -16.24 16.26
CA ASP A 79 -19.78 -16.81 17.56
C ASP A 79 -20.46 -15.74 18.43
N GLU A 80 -20.62 -15.98 19.73
CA GLU A 80 -21.26 -15.04 20.66
C GLU A 80 -20.53 -13.69 20.76
N SER A 81 -19.23 -13.66 20.45
CA SER A 81 -18.31 -12.57 20.74
C SER A 81 -17.68 -11.91 19.52
N HIS A 82 -17.57 -12.63 18.38
CA HIS A 82 -16.85 -12.17 17.20
C HIS A 82 -17.54 -12.56 15.89
N TYR A 83 -17.27 -11.75 14.86
CA TYR A 83 -17.41 -12.11 13.46
C TYR A 83 -16.05 -12.60 12.93
N PHE A 84 -16.08 -13.63 12.10
CA PHE A 84 -14.94 -14.20 11.38
C PHE A 84 -15.22 -14.15 9.88
N LEU A 85 -14.39 -13.42 9.16
CA LEU A 85 -14.50 -13.27 7.72
C LEU A 85 -13.34 -14.01 7.06
N HIS A 86 -13.63 -14.89 6.11
CA HIS A 86 -12.63 -15.37 5.15
C HIS A 86 -12.84 -14.62 3.83
N VAL A 87 -11.88 -13.78 3.47
CA VAL A 87 -11.96 -12.89 2.30
C VAL A 87 -10.94 -13.34 1.27
N GLN A 88 -11.39 -13.58 0.04
CA GLN A 88 -10.51 -13.95 -1.06
C GLN A 88 -9.57 -12.80 -1.45
N GLY A 89 -8.35 -13.13 -1.85
CA GLY A 89 -7.24 -12.16 -1.97
C GLY A 89 -7.44 -11.09 -3.05
N GLY A 90 -8.31 -11.32 -4.03
CA GLY A 90 -8.64 -10.35 -5.08
C GLY A 90 -9.79 -9.40 -4.70
N GLU A 91 -10.41 -9.55 -3.52
CA GLU A 91 -11.49 -8.66 -3.11
C GLU A 91 -11.04 -7.21 -3.00
N ASP A 92 -11.89 -6.28 -3.41
CA ASP A 92 -11.58 -4.85 -3.38
C ASP A 92 -11.66 -4.35 -1.93
N TRP A 93 -10.57 -3.77 -1.42
CA TRP A 93 -10.51 -3.40 0.00
C TRP A 93 -11.50 -2.29 0.38
N PRO A 94 -11.59 -1.15 -0.35
CA PRO A 94 -12.61 -0.14 -0.09
C PRO A 94 -14.03 -0.70 -0.06
N GLU A 95 -14.38 -1.55 -1.03
CA GLU A 95 -15.71 -2.16 -1.09
C GLU A 95 -15.94 -3.19 0.02
N LEU A 96 -14.91 -3.94 0.44
CA LEU A 96 -14.99 -4.81 1.62
C LEU A 96 -15.33 -4.02 2.89
N VAL A 97 -14.66 -2.89 3.12
CA VAL A 97 -14.93 -2.04 4.30
C VAL A 97 -16.34 -1.45 4.24
N ARG A 98 -16.75 -0.93 3.08
CA ARG A 98 -18.11 -0.42 2.86
C ARG A 98 -19.16 -1.51 3.12
N TRP A 99 -18.92 -2.70 2.57
CA TRP A 99 -19.78 -3.85 2.76
C TRP A 99 -19.88 -4.22 4.24
N SER A 100 -18.77 -4.31 4.99
CA SER A 100 -18.80 -4.70 6.41
C SER A 100 -19.59 -3.70 7.25
N VAL A 101 -19.42 -2.39 7.01
CA VAL A 101 -20.19 -1.34 7.68
C VAL A 101 -21.68 -1.47 7.35
N SER A 102 -22.05 -1.74 6.08
CA SER A 102 -23.44 -1.94 5.68
C SER A 102 -24.09 -3.19 6.30
N GLN A 103 -23.30 -4.23 6.57
CA GLN A 103 -23.73 -5.46 7.24
C GLN A 103 -23.74 -5.32 8.77
N GLN A 104 -23.44 -4.14 9.32
CA GLN A 104 -23.31 -3.92 10.76
C GLN A 104 -22.23 -4.82 11.40
N ILE A 105 -21.16 -5.10 10.65
CA ILE A 105 -19.96 -5.80 11.11
C ILE A 105 -18.86 -4.74 11.28
N PRO A 106 -18.76 -4.12 12.49
CA PRO A 106 -17.84 -3.03 12.72
C PRO A 106 -16.40 -3.53 12.98
N GLY A 107 -15.43 -2.64 12.90
CA GLY A 107 -14.02 -2.87 13.19
C GLY A 107 -13.07 -2.60 12.02
N LEU A 108 -13.58 -2.32 10.82
CA LEU A 108 -12.77 -2.00 9.63
C LEU A 108 -12.83 -0.53 9.21
N GLU A 109 -13.75 0.26 9.78
CA GLU A 109 -14.05 1.63 9.37
C GLU A 109 -12.82 2.57 9.36
N ASN A 110 -11.86 2.37 10.27
CA ASN A 110 -10.62 3.15 10.29
C ASN A 110 -9.73 2.94 9.06
N LEU A 111 -9.93 1.85 8.32
CA LEU A 111 -9.21 1.48 7.09
C LEU A 111 -10.01 1.77 5.82
N ALA A 112 -11.07 2.58 5.90
CA ALA A 112 -11.89 2.98 4.77
C ALA A 112 -11.08 3.70 3.67
N MET A 113 -11.48 3.48 2.41
CA MET A 113 -10.91 4.15 1.23
C MET A 113 -9.40 3.94 1.05
N ILE A 114 -8.80 2.89 1.63
CA ILE A 114 -7.42 2.46 1.31
C ILE A 114 -7.47 1.67 -0.01
N PRO A 115 -6.89 2.17 -1.13
CA PRO A 115 -6.99 1.46 -2.40
C PRO A 115 -6.17 0.18 -2.39
N GLY A 116 -6.69 -0.89 -3.02
CA GLY A 116 -5.98 -2.16 -3.12
C GLY A 116 -6.93 -3.34 -3.03
N CYS A 117 -6.34 -4.54 -2.97
CA CYS A 117 -7.07 -5.78 -2.74
C CYS A 117 -6.81 -6.32 -1.34
N ALA A 118 -7.74 -7.14 -0.82
CA ALA A 118 -7.63 -7.79 0.48
C ALA A 118 -6.33 -8.61 0.63
N GLY A 119 -5.88 -9.29 -0.44
CA GLY A 119 -4.64 -10.04 -0.45
C GLY A 119 -3.37 -9.18 -0.39
N SER A 120 -3.47 -7.89 -0.74
CA SER A 120 -2.35 -6.94 -0.61
C SER A 120 -2.29 -6.27 0.76
N ALA A 121 -3.41 -6.23 1.50
CA ALA A 121 -3.51 -5.65 2.84
C ALA A 121 -2.46 -6.16 3.85
N PRO A 122 -2.16 -7.48 3.94
CA PRO A 122 -1.14 -7.98 4.88
C PRO A 122 0.29 -7.64 4.45
N ILE A 123 0.57 -7.47 3.15
CA ILE A 123 1.96 -7.36 2.64
C ILE A 123 2.70 -6.18 3.28
N GLN A 124 2.03 -5.04 3.38
CA GLN A 124 2.54 -3.85 4.06
C GLN A 124 1.75 -3.51 5.33
N ASN A 125 1.01 -4.45 5.91
CA ASN A 125 0.20 -4.21 7.11
C ASN A 125 -0.53 -2.86 7.03
N ILE A 126 -1.45 -2.73 6.07
CA ILE A 126 -2.11 -1.44 5.77
C ILE A 126 -2.63 -0.79 7.06
N GLY A 127 -2.50 0.52 7.16
CA GLY A 127 -2.84 1.22 8.39
C GLY A 127 -3.18 2.66 8.17
N ALA A 128 -4.25 3.10 8.82
CA ALA A 128 -4.74 4.47 8.80
C ALA A 128 -5.54 4.75 10.09
N TYR A 129 -5.53 6.01 10.52
CA TYR A 129 -6.35 6.50 11.64
C TYR A 129 -6.27 5.68 12.94
N GLY A 130 -5.10 5.13 13.26
CA GLY A 130 -4.86 4.38 14.51
C GLY A 130 -5.33 2.91 14.50
N LEU A 131 -5.66 2.37 13.32
CA LEU A 131 -5.87 0.95 13.09
C LEU A 131 -4.86 0.46 12.05
N GLU A 132 -4.32 -0.74 12.26
CA GLU A 132 -3.51 -1.46 11.28
C GLU A 132 -4.14 -2.83 10.98
N PHE A 133 -3.85 -3.42 9.83
CA PHE A 133 -4.39 -4.73 9.42
C PHE A 133 -4.14 -5.81 10.47
N GLN A 134 -2.97 -5.81 11.09
CA GLN A 134 -2.61 -6.73 12.17
C GLN A 134 -3.59 -6.71 13.37
N ASP A 135 -4.31 -5.60 13.60
CA ASP A 135 -5.24 -5.48 14.72
C ASP A 135 -6.54 -6.26 14.51
N VAL A 136 -6.86 -6.56 13.25
CA VAL A 136 -8.08 -7.29 12.84
C VAL A 136 -7.77 -8.61 12.14
N CYS A 137 -6.50 -8.89 11.84
CA CYS A 137 -6.05 -10.12 11.21
C CYS A 137 -6.13 -11.32 12.17
N ASP A 138 -6.81 -12.37 11.73
CA ASP A 138 -6.78 -13.69 12.34
C ASP A 138 -5.67 -14.55 11.71
N TYR A 139 -5.68 -14.64 10.37
CA TYR A 139 -4.71 -15.41 9.59
C TYR A 139 -4.56 -14.88 8.15
N VAL A 140 -3.54 -15.35 7.45
CA VAL A 140 -3.32 -15.13 6.01
C VAL A 140 -3.08 -16.47 5.32
N ASP A 141 -3.85 -16.76 4.28
CA ASP A 141 -3.67 -17.92 3.41
C ASP A 141 -2.85 -17.52 2.18
N TYR A 142 -1.76 -18.23 1.94
CA TYR A 142 -0.91 -18.01 0.77
C TYR A 142 -0.65 -19.30 -0.01
N LEU A 143 -0.58 -19.20 -1.33
CA LEU A 143 -0.06 -20.23 -2.20
C LEU A 143 1.47 -20.25 -2.10
N CYS A 144 2.03 -21.34 -1.59
CA CYS A 144 3.48 -21.57 -1.61
C CYS A 144 3.94 -21.88 -3.03
N LEU A 145 4.78 -21.04 -3.62
CA LEU A 145 5.20 -21.18 -5.02
C LEU A 145 6.16 -22.35 -5.25
N LYS A 146 6.72 -22.94 -4.18
CA LYS A 146 7.56 -24.15 -4.26
C LYS A 146 6.73 -25.43 -4.35
N THR A 147 5.63 -25.51 -3.62
CA THR A 147 4.84 -26.75 -3.47
C THR A 147 3.46 -26.67 -4.13
N PHE A 148 3.01 -25.46 -4.47
CA PHE A 148 1.65 -25.15 -4.92
C PHE A 148 0.55 -25.58 -3.93
N GLN A 149 0.89 -25.64 -2.64
CA GLN A 149 -0.07 -25.85 -1.56
C GLN A 149 -0.42 -24.52 -0.90
N ILE A 150 -1.66 -24.42 -0.43
CA ILE A 150 -2.11 -23.30 0.40
C ILE A 150 -1.61 -23.54 1.82
N ILE A 151 -0.89 -22.55 2.35
CA ILE A 151 -0.38 -22.53 3.72
C ILE A 151 -1.06 -21.37 4.44
N ARG A 152 -1.51 -21.64 5.67
CA ARG A 152 -2.07 -20.63 6.57
C ARG A 152 -1.03 -20.16 7.56
N LEU A 153 -0.83 -18.85 7.64
CA LEU A 153 -0.09 -18.21 8.74
C LEU A 153 -1.08 -17.58 9.69
N ASN A 154 -0.94 -17.82 10.99
CA ASN A 154 -1.63 -17.01 11.98
C ASN A 154 -1.03 -15.59 12.05
N ARG A 155 -1.71 -14.68 12.74
CA ARG A 155 -1.28 -13.28 12.92
C ARG A 155 0.17 -13.13 13.40
N ALA A 156 0.62 -13.96 14.34
CA ALA A 156 1.97 -13.87 14.90
C ALA A 156 3.05 -14.31 13.89
N GLU A 157 2.76 -15.35 13.11
CA GLU A 157 3.65 -15.86 12.05
C GLU A 157 3.79 -14.90 10.87
N CYS A 158 2.84 -13.96 10.70
CA CYS A 158 2.92 -12.93 9.65
C CYS A 158 4.00 -11.87 9.93
N LEU A 159 4.53 -11.79 11.16
CA LEU A 159 5.60 -10.86 11.57
C LEU A 159 5.31 -9.40 11.17
N PHE A 160 4.08 -8.93 11.41
CA PHE A 160 3.67 -7.58 11.04
C PHE A 160 4.49 -6.49 11.75
N GLY A 161 4.77 -5.42 11.00
CA GLY A 161 5.40 -4.19 11.47
C GLY A 161 4.86 -2.96 10.74
N TYR A 162 5.41 -1.77 11.03
CA TYR A 162 5.00 -0.55 10.33
C TYR A 162 5.38 -0.63 8.84
N ARG A 163 4.37 -0.74 7.97
CA ARG A 163 4.56 -0.93 6.52
C ARG A 163 5.35 -2.20 6.16
N ASP A 164 5.22 -3.24 6.99
CA ASP A 164 6.08 -4.43 6.91
C ASP A 164 5.41 -5.74 7.33
N SER A 165 5.91 -6.85 6.79
CA SER A 165 5.47 -8.22 7.10
C SER A 165 6.48 -9.26 6.57
N ILE A 166 6.31 -10.52 6.95
CA ILE A 166 7.08 -11.67 6.41
C ILE A 166 7.04 -11.77 4.87
N PHE A 167 5.97 -11.28 4.22
CA PHE A 167 5.80 -11.32 2.76
C PHE A 167 6.75 -10.40 2.00
N LYS A 168 7.36 -9.43 2.69
CA LYS A 168 8.41 -8.56 2.14
C LYS A 168 9.82 -9.08 2.41
N HIS A 169 9.92 -10.19 3.13
CA HIS A 169 11.19 -10.76 3.61
C HIS A 169 11.29 -12.24 3.21
N GLN A 170 11.14 -13.16 4.16
CA GLN A 170 11.35 -14.59 3.97
C GLN A 170 10.42 -15.20 2.92
N LEU A 171 9.21 -14.65 2.75
CA LEU A 171 8.23 -15.11 1.76
C LEU A 171 8.20 -14.25 0.48
N TYR A 172 9.09 -13.26 0.36
CA TYR A 172 9.21 -12.46 -0.85
C TYR A 172 9.51 -13.36 -2.06
N GLN A 173 8.72 -13.19 -3.12
CA GLN A 173 8.75 -14.01 -4.35
C GLN A 173 8.57 -15.52 -4.15
N GLN A 174 8.16 -15.97 -2.96
CA GLN A 174 7.92 -17.38 -2.63
C GLN A 174 6.46 -17.69 -2.28
N ALA A 175 5.65 -16.64 -2.10
CA ALA A 175 4.26 -16.73 -1.69
C ALA A 175 3.37 -15.79 -2.52
N VAL A 176 2.14 -16.23 -2.79
CA VAL A 176 1.06 -15.36 -3.28
C VAL A 176 -0.09 -15.45 -2.31
N VAL A 177 -0.50 -14.33 -1.71
CA VAL A 177 -1.66 -14.31 -0.81
C VAL A 177 -2.93 -14.56 -1.62
N VAL A 178 -3.66 -15.61 -1.23
CA VAL A 178 -4.90 -16.05 -1.88
C VAL A 178 -6.14 -15.77 -1.04
N GLY A 179 -5.98 -15.56 0.28
CA GLY A 179 -7.08 -15.17 1.15
C GLY A 179 -6.59 -14.62 2.49
N VAL A 180 -7.46 -13.88 3.17
CA VAL A 180 -7.20 -13.32 4.50
C VAL A 180 -8.34 -13.65 5.45
N GLY A 181 -8.00 -13.97 6.69
CA GLY A 181 -8.94 -14.14 7.80
C GLY A 181 -8.99 -12.87 8.64
N LEU A 182 -10.18 -12.32 8.84
CA LEU A 182 -10.41 -11.18 9.74
C LEU A 182 -11.24 -11.62 10.95
N LYS A 183 -10.87 -11.15 12.14
CA LYS A 183 -11.58 -11.39 13.40
C LYS A 183 -12.01 -10.06 14.01
N LEU A 184 -13.32 -9.85 14.11
CA LEU A 184 -13.92 -8.56 14.46
C LEU A 184 -14.82 -8.72 15.69
N ALA A 185 -14.57 -7.96 16.76
CA ALA A 185 -15.32 -8.10 18.00
C ALA A 185 -16.74 -7.49 17.90
N LYS A 186 -17.75 -8.22 18.40
CA LYS A 186 -19.13 -7.73 18.52
C LYS A 186 -19.28 -6.63 19.58
N ALA A 187 -18.48 -6.71 20.65
CA ALA A 187 -18.33 -5.65 21.65
C ALA A 187 -17.42 -4.54 21.11
N TRP A 188 -17.86 -3.90 20.03
CA TRP A 188 -17.07 -2.92 19.30
C TRP A 188 -16.82 -1.64 20.12
N GLN A 189 -15.66 -1.02 19.88
CA GLN A 189 -15.27 0.26 20.45
C GLN A 189 -14.66 1.15 19.36
N PRO A 190 -15.08 2.41 19.24
CA PRO A 190 -14.56 3.30 18.21
C PRO A 190 -13.11 3.72 18.49
N ARG A 191 -12.29 3.74 17.43
CA ARG A 191 -10.90 4.20 17.50
C ARG A 191 -10.79 5.67 17.09
N LEU A 192 -10.98 6.56 18.07
CA LEU A 192 -11.11 8.01 17.83
C LEU A 192 -9.85 8.83 18.14
N LYS A 193 -8.75 8.20 18.58
CA LYS A 193 -7.55 8.94 19.04
C LYS A 193 -6.84 9.73 17.94
N TYR A 194 -7.10 9.46 16.66
CA TYR A 194 -6.35 10.07 15.56
C TYR A 194 -6.97 11.41 15.12
N GLY A 195 -6.28 12.51 15.43
CA GLY A 195 -6.49 13.84 14.85
C GLY A 195 -7.96 14.23 14.70
N PRO A 196 -8.49 14.36 13.46
CA PRO A 196 -9.88 14.80 13.24
C PRO A 196 -10.96 13.91 13.88
N LEU A 197 -10.69 12.62 14.12
CA LEU A 197 -11.68 11.70 14.70
C LEU A 197 -11.98 11.99 16.17
N GLN A 198 -11.13 12.75 16.86
CA GLN A 198 -11.33 13.12 18.26
C GLN A 198 -12.56 14.02 18.47
N GLN A 199 -13.11 14.59 17.40
CA GLN A 199 -14.31 15.41 17.43
C GLN A 199 -15.60 14.57 17.48
N LEU A 200 -15.53 13.28 17.13
CA LEU A 200 -16.68 12.39 17.19
C LEU A 200 -17.00 12.03 18.65
N ALA A 201 -18.29 11.86 18.94
CA ALA A 201 -18.74 11.42 20.25
C ALA A 201 -18.23 9.98 20.54
N SER A 202 -17.93 9.69 21.80
CA SER A 202 -17.44 8.36 22.21
C SER A 202 -18.43 7.21 21.96
N HIS A 203 -19.70 7.53 21.76
CA HIS A 203 -20.79 6.58 21.47
C HIS A 203 -21.24 6.61 20.00
N CYS A 204 -20.44 7.21 19.11
CA CYS A 204 -20.71 7.16 17.68
C CYS A 204 -20.71 5.72 17.16
N SER A 205 -21.42 5.50 16.06
CA SER A 205 -21.48 4.24 15.31
C SER A 205 -20.26 4.08 14.39
N SER A 206 -19.99 2.84 13.97
CA SER A 206 -18.94 2.57 12.97
C SER A 206 -19.23 3.25 11.62
N ALA A 207 -20.50 3.45 11.28
CA ALA A 207 -20.92 4.19 10.10
C ALA A 207 -20.52 5.68 10.18
N GLU A 208 -20.74 6.34 11.33
CA GLU A 208 -20.31 7.73 11.52
C GLU A 208 -18.77 7.88 11.45
N VAL A 209 -18.03 6.92 12.00
CA VAL A 209 -16.56 6.88 11.87
C VAL A 209 -16.15 6.69 10.40
N PHE A 210 -16.79 5.75 9.70
CA PHE A 210 -16.55 5.49 8.28
C PHE A 210 -16.80 6.74 7.42
N ASP A 211 -17.94 7.40 7.59
CA ASP A 211 -18.32 8.61 6.85
C ASP A 211 -17.33 9.75 7.12
N CYS A 212 -16.98 9.96 8.39
CA CYS A 212 -15.98 10.95 8.78
C CYS A 212 -14.62 10.70 8.09
N ILE A 213 -14.18 9.45 8.03
CA ILE A 213 -12.91 9.09 7.37
C ILE A 213 -13.00 9.27 5.86
N CYS A 214 -14.09 8.84 5.22
CA CYS A 214 -14.30 9.05 3.80
C CYS A 214 -14.24 10.54 3.45
N ASP A 215 -14.88 11.39 4.25
CA ASP A 215 -14.83 12.85 4.12
C ASP A 215 -13.40 13.40 4.25
N ILE A 216 -12.67 12.99 5.29
CA ILE A 216 -11.29 13.45 5.50
C ILE A 216 -10.39 13.05 4.33
N ARG A 217 -10.51 11.80 3.87
CA ARG A 217 -9.67 11.26 2.79
C ARG A 217 -9.96 11.95 1.47
N THR A 218 -11.25 12.13 1.13
CA THR A 218 -11.67 12.83 -0.10
C THR A 218 -11.16 14.26 -0.15
N ARG A 219 -11.11 14.97 0.99
CA ARG A 219 -10.58 16.34 1.05
C ARG A 219 -9.06 16.43 1.01
N LYS A 220 -8.32 15.38 1.35
CA LYS A 220 -6.85 15.42 1.53
C LYS A 220 -6.08 14.67 0.45
N LEU A 221 -6.64 13.58 -0.05
CA LEU A 221 -5.96 12.65 -0.94
C LEU A 221 -6.54 12.80 -2.35
N PRO A 222 -5.69 12.97 -3.37
CA PRO A 222 -6.16 13.03 -4.74
C PRO A 222 -6.74 11.67 -5.17
N ASP A 223 -7.91 11.69 -5.79
CA ASP A 223 -8.54 10.50 -6.36
C ASP A 223 -7.71 10.02 -7.57
N PRO A 224 -7.14 8.79 -7.53
CA PRO A 224 -6.35 8.26 -8.63
C PRO A 224 -7.11 8.09 -9.95
N THR A 225 -8.45 8.05 -9.92
CA THR A 225 -9.29 8.00 -11.13
C THR A 225 -9.39 9.36 -11.83
N VAL A 226 -9.12 10.45 -11.10
CA VAL A 226 -9.08 11.82 -11.63
C VAL A 226 -7.65 12.23 -11.94
N ILE A 227 -6.71 11.92 -11.05
CA ILE A 227 -5.29 12.24 -11.20
C ILE A 227 -4.43 11.11 -10.63
N GLY A 228 -3.77 10.38 -11.53
CA GLY A 228 -3.06 9.15 -11.20
C GLY A 228 -2.03 9.35 -10.09
N ASN A 229 -2.02 8.46 -9.10
CA ASN A 229 -1.06 8.46 -8.00
C ASN A 229 -1.03 7.08 -7.32
N ALA A 230 -0.01 6.83 -6.50
CA ALA A 230 0.12 5.61 -5.70
C ALA A 230 0.04 5.90 -4.18
N GLY A 231 -0.75 6.90 -3.79
CA GLY A 231 -0.84 7.34 -2.40
C GLY A 231 0.43 8.02 -1.90
N SER A 232 0.72 7.85 -0.60
CA SER A 232 1.96 8.38 -0.01
C SER A 232 3.17 7.70 -0.65
N PHE A 233 4.01 8.47 -1.31
CA PHE A 233 5.15 7.96 -2.06
C PHE A 233 6.30 7.52 -1.15
N PHE A 234 6.47 8.21 -0.02
CA PHE A 234 7.50 7.93 0.98
C PHE A 234 6.88 7.44 2.28
N LYS A 235 7.60 6.56 2.99
CA LYS A 235 7.29 6.20 4.36
C LYS A 235 7.63 7.37 5.29
N ASN A 236 7.01 7.39 6.47
CA ASN A 236 7.46 8.25 7.55
C ASN A 236 8.74 7.64 8.18
N PRO A 237 9.89 8.34 8.17
CA PRO A 237 11.12 7.82 8.73
C PRO A 237 10.99 7.63 10.24
N VAL A 238 11.55 6.52 10.75
CA VAL A 238 11.66 6.25 12.19
C VAL A 238 13.09 6.55 12.61
N LEU A 239 13.28 7.60 13.38
CA LEU A 239 14.57 8.05 13.87
C LEU A 239 14.85 7.51 15.27
N THR A 240 16.12 7.23 15.56
CA THR A 240 16.55 6.98 16.94
C THR A 240 16.32 8.22 17.82
N ALA A 241 16.29 8.06 19.14
CA ALA A 241 16.10 9.18 20.08
C ALA A 241 17.15 10.30 19.83
N ALA A 242 18.43 9.94 19.70
CA ALA A 242 19.50 10.90 19.45
C ALA A 242 19.34 11.65 18.12
N GLN A 243 18.96 10.96 17.04
CA GLN A 243 18.70 11.59 15.74
C GLN A 243 17.49 12.55 15.82
N PHE A 244 16.43 12.15 16.51
CA PHE A 244 15.25 12.99 16.68
C PHE A 244 15.54 14.22 17.55
N GLU A 245 16.29 14.08 18.64
CA GLU A 245 16.69 15.20 19.50
C GLU A 245 17.50 16.24 18.72
N ALA A 246 18.47 15.79 17.92
CA ALA A 246 19.25 16.68 17.03
C ALA A 246 18.38 17.38 15.98
N LEU A 247 17.39 16.67 15.41
CA LEU A 247 16.45 17.25 14.47
C LEU A 247 15.55 18.30 15.15
N ALA A 248 14.94 17.95 16.28
CA ALA A 248 14.01 18.80 17.01
C ALA A 248 14.67 20.06 17.60
N ALA A 249 15.96 19.99 17.94
CA ALA A 249 16.73 21.15 18.40
C ALA A 249 16.82 22.25 17.33
N ASN A 250 16.92 21.87 16.06
CA ASN A 250 16.98 22.81 14.93
C ASN A 250 15.59 23.12 14.35
N TYR A 251 14.63 22.21 14.54
CA TYR A 251 13.28 22.28 13.96
C TYR A 251 12.21 21.93 15.02
N PRO A 252 11.93 22.82 15.98
CA PRO A 252 11.06 22.50 17.13
C PRO A 252 9.61 22.22 16.75
N GLU A 253 9.15 22.69 15.58
CA GLU A 253 7.81 22.47 15.03
C GLU A 253 7.66 21.10 14.31
N VAL A 254 8.71 20.27 14.30
CA VAL A 254 8.69 18.98 13.58
C VAL A 254 7.58 18.07 14.11
N VAL A 255 6.70 17.63 13.21
CA VAL A 255 5.62 16.72 13.58
C VAL A 255 6.16 15.29 13.69
N SER A 256 5.98 14.67 14.86
CA SER A 256 6.40 13.30 15.11
C SER A 256 5.43 12.54 16.02
N TYR A 257 5.55 11.22 16.00
CA TYR A 257 4.75 10.30 16.78
C TYR A 257 5.65 9.23 17.41
N PRO A 258 5.39 8.79 18.65
CA PRO A 258 6.07 7.63 19.22
C PRO A 258 5.95 6.39 18.32
N ALA A 259 7.03 5.63 18.20
CA ALA A 259 7.09 4.34 17.54
C ALA A 259 7.79 3.30 18.44
N SER A 260 7.69 2.01 18.09
CA SER A 260 8.31 0.94 18.87
C SER A 260 9.83 1.06 19.00
N SER A 261 10.50 1.63 18.00
CA SER A 261 11.96 1.75 17.94
C SER A 261 12.45 3.19 17.77
N GLY A 262 11.77 4.16 18.38
CA GLY A 262 12.17 5.58 18.35
C GLY A 262 11.01 6.51 18.01
N MET A 263 11.29 7.57 17.24
CA MET A 263 10.32 8.60 16.87
C MET A 263 10.04 8.56 15.38
N LYS A 264 8.78 8.36 15.01
CA LYS A 264 8.31 8.41 13.63
C LYS A 264 8.04 9.86 13.24
N VAL A 265 8.86 10.40 12.35
CA VAL A 265 8.74 11.79 11.88
C VAL A 265 7.83 11.86 10.66
N ALA A 266 6.95 12.86 10.60
CA ALA A 266 6.02 13.02 9.49
C ALA A 266 6.77 13.47 8.21
N ALA A 267 6.98 12.56 7.27
CA ALA A 267 7.66 12.85 6.01
C ALA A 267 6.92 13.93 5.20
N GLY A 268 5.59 13.96 5.24
CA GLY A 268 4.81 15.04 4.61
C GLY A 268 5.11 16.42 5.16
N TRP A 269 5.40 16.53 6.46
CA TRP A 269 5.83 17.80 7.05
C TRP A 269 7.24 18.17 6.56
N LEU A 270 8.18 17.23 6.53
CA LEU A 270 9.54 17.48 6.02
C LEU A 270 9.52 18.00 4.57
N ILE A 271 8.74 17.34 3.70
CA ILE A 271 8.62 17.71 2.27
C ILE A 271 7.93 19.07 2.12
N ASP A 272 6.87 19.32 2.88
CA ASP A 272 6.15 20.61 2.87
C ASP A 272 7.06 21.76 3.29
N GLN A 273 7.86 21.56 4.34
CA GLN A 273 8.82 22.55 4.82
C GLN A 273 10.02 22.75 3.89
N CYS A 274 10.26 21.85 2.92
CA CYS A 274 11.17 22.12 1.79
C CYS A 274 10.52 23.01 0.72
N GLY A 275 9.25 23.39 0.85
CA GLY A 275 8.53 24.23 -0.11
C GLY A 275 8.16 23.51 -1.41
N LEU A 276 8.06 22.17 -1.39
CA LEU A 276 7.94 21.36 -2.59
C LEU A 276 6.50 21.10 -3.06
N LYS A 277 5.47 21.53 -2.32
CA LYS A 277 4.07 21.39 -2.78
C LYS A 277 3.86 22.08 -4.13
N GLY A 278 3.29 21.36 -5.09
CA GLY A 278 3.07 21.85 -6.46
C GLY A 278 4.30 21.82 -7.36
N PHE A 279 5.49 21.49 -6.84
CA PHE A 279 6.71 21.35 -7.65
C PHE A 279 6.55 20.21 -8.67
N GLN A 280 7.06 20.41 -9.88
CA GLN A 280 6.81 19.55 -11.04
C GLN A 280 8.11 19.28 -11.81
N ILE A 281 8.30 18.03 -12.23
CA ILE A 281 9.32 17.59 -13.19
C ILE A 281 8.60 16.80 -14.29
N GLY A 282 8.74 17.22 -15.55
CA GLY A 282 8.01 16.62 -16.67
C GLY A 282 6.50 16.59 -16.41
N GLY A 283 5.86 15.43 -16.55
CA GLY A 283 4.44 15.26 -16.24
C GLY A 283 4.12 14.96 -14.78
N ALA A 284 5.12 14.71 -13.92
CA ALA A 284 4.94 14.35 -12.52
C ALA A 284 5.02 15.58 -11.60
N ALA A 285 4.15 15.68 -10.59
CA ALA A 285 4.16 16.77 -9.63
C ALA A 285 3.90 16.32 -8.19
N ILE A 286 4.21 17.17 -7.22
CA ILE A 286 3.83 16.97 -5.81
C ILE A 286 2.45 17.59 -5.60
N HIS A 287 1.53 16.85 -4.98
CA HIS A 287 0.17 17.32 -4.76
C HIS A 287 0.13 18.56 -3.83
N GLU A 288 -0.69 19.55 -4.19
CA GLU A 288 -0.73 20.87 -3.53
C GLU A 288 -1.24 20.79 -2.08
N GLN A 289 -2.06 19.80 -1.74
CA GLN A 289 -2.63 19.67 -0.40
C GLN A 289 -1.94 18.59 0.44
N GLN A 290 -1.22 17.67 -0.19
CA GLN A 290 -0.59 16.54 0.48
C GLN A 290 0.79 16.27 -0.11
N ALA A 291 1.83 16.80 0.54
CA ALA A 291 3.20 16.76 0.04
C ALA A 291 3.79 15.34 -0.09
N LEU A 292 3.19 14.34 0.57
CA LEU A 292 3.59 12.94 0.42
C LEU A 292 3.16 12.30 -0.90
N VAL A 293 2.20 12.88 -1.61
CA VAL A 293 1.61 12.25 -2.78
C VAL A 293 2.21 12.85 -4.04
N LEU A 294 2.91 12.00 -4.81
CA LEU A 294 3.31 12.32 -6.18
C LEU A 294 2.16 11.98 -7.13
N ILE A 295 1.87 12.87 -8.07
CA ILE A 295 0.74 12.80 -8.99
C ILE A 295 1.21 12.82 -10.45
N ASN A 296 0.49 12.08 -11.29
CA ASN A 296 0.53 12.15 -12.74
C ASN A 296 -0.32 13.34 -13.19
N ARG A 297 0.30 14.53 -13.29
CA ARG A 297 -0.41 15.78 -13.59
C ARG A 297 -0.65 15.96 -15.08
N GLN A 298 0.33 15.58 -15.91
CA GLN A 298 0.33 15.84 -17.36
C GLN A 298 1.07 14.71 -18.10
N HIS A 299 0.45 13.53 -18.21
CA HIS A 299 1.04 12.36 -18.90
C HIS A 299 2.46 12.04 -18.41
N ALA A 300 2.63 11.96 -17.09
CA ALA A 300 3.90 11.64 -16.45
C ALA A 300 4.48 10.32 -17.00
N THR A 301 5.75 10.36 -17.35
CA THR A 301 6.53 9.15 -17.57
C THR A 301 7.01 8.60 -16.23
N ALA A 302 7.41 7.33 -16.19
CA ALA A 302 8.05 6.79 -15.00
C ALA A 302 9.36 7.53 -14.66
N SER A 303 10.09 8.00 -15.67
CA SER A 303 11.30 8.81 -15.47
C SER A 303 11.01 10.12 -14.76
N ASP A 304 9.92 10.80 -15.11
CA ASP A 304 9.49 12.03 -14.44
C ASP A 304 9.25 11.78 -12.94
N VAL A 305 8.54 10.70 -12.61
CA VAL A 305 8.23 10.33 -11.24
C VAL A 305 9.50 9.98 -10.45
N ILE A 306 10.41 9.21 -11.04
CA ILE A 306 11.68 8.83 -10.40
C ILE A 306 12.54 10.08 -10.17
N GLN A 307 12.68 10.96 -11.17
CA GLN A 307 13.43 12.21 -11.03
C GLN A 307 12.84 13.12 -9.94
N LEU A 308 11.51 13.22 -9.89
CA LEU A 308 10.82 13.97 -8.84
C LEU A 308 11.05 13.37 -7.45
N ALA A 309 10.96 12.04 -7.32
CA ALA A 309 11.25 11.35 -6.07
C ALA A 309 12.70 11.56 -5.62
N THR A 310 13.67 11.47 -6.54
CA THR A 310 15.08 11.76 -6.29
C THR A 310 15.28 13.21 -5.82
N HIS A 311 14.60 14.17 -6.45
CA HIS A 311 14.66 15.57 -6.04
C HIS A 311 14.12 15.78 -4.62
N VAL A 312 12.95 15.20 -4.30
CA VAL A 312 12.37 15.25 -2.95
C VAL A 312 13.32 14.66 -1.91
N TYR A 313 13.88 13.49 -2.19
CA TYR A 313 14.86 12.85 -1.30
C TYR A 313 16.03 13.79 -1.01
N ARG A 314 16.62 14.41 -2.05
CA ARG A 314 17.76 15.33 -1.90
C ARG A 314 17.42 16.53 -1.04
N CYS A 315 16.34 17.23 -1.34
CA CYS A 315 15.95 18.42 -0.59
C CYS A 315 15.74 18.12 0.89
N VAL A 316 15.13 16.97 1.22
CA VAL A 316 14.91 16.55 2.61
C VAL A 316 16.23 16.13 3.26
N TYR A 317 17.07 15.37 2.55
CA TYR A 317 18.36 14.92 3.07
C TYR A 317 19.32 16.09 3.32
N GLU A 318 19.45 17.02 2.38
CA GLU A 318 20.32 18.20 2.51
C GLU A 318 19.86 19.14 3.63
N LYS A 319 18.55 19.31 3.82
CA LYS A 319 18.00 20.21 4.84
C LYS A 319 17.99 19.62 6.25
N TYR A 320 17.69 18.32 6.36
CA TYR A 320 17.41 17.68 7.66
C TYR A 320 18.39 16.57 8.04
N GLY A 321 19.22 16.10 7.10
CA GLY A 321 20.01 14.87 7.29
C GLY A 321 19.15 13.61 7.39
N VAL A 322 17.89 13.66 6.96
CA VAL A 322 16.93 12.56 7.06
C VAL A 322 16.79 11.89 5.70
N ALA A 323 17.16 10.61 5.61
CA ALA A 323 16.96 9.80 4.42
C ALA A 323 15.52 9.29 4.35
N LEU A 324 14.78 9.69 3.31
CA LEU A 324 13.44 9.16 3.05
C LEU A 324 13.53 7.82 2.33
N GLU A 325 12.68 6.87 2.73
CA GLU A 325 12.51 5.59 2.04
C GLU A 325 11.21 5.61 1.24
N HIS A 326 11.23 5.17 -0.02
CA HIS A 326 10.03 5.06 -0.82
C HIS A 326 9.11 3.92 -0.30
N GLU A 327 7.80 4.17 -0.30
CA GLU A 327 6.76 3.18 0.02
C GLU A 327 6.24 2.47 -1.24
N VAL A 328 6.24 3.20 -2.36
CA VAL A 328 5.82 2.72 -3.69
C VAL A 328 6.86 1.75 -4.24
N ARG A 329 6.40 0.60 -4.73
CA ARG A 329 7.26 -0.46 -5.27
C ARG A 329 7.63 -0.15 -6.71
N PHE A 330 8.91 -0.02 -7.03
CA PHE A 330 9.34 0.23 -8.41
C PHE A 330 9.59 -1.08 -9.11
N ILE A 331 8.94 -1.28 -10.24
CA ILE A 331 9.02 -2.51 -11.02
C ILE A 331 9.80 -2.21 -12.28
N GLY A 332 11.04 -2.71 -12.32
CA GLY A 332 11.92 -2.67 -13.49
C GLY A 332 11.60 -3.78 -14.47
N ARG A 333 12.55 -4.07 -15.36
CA ARG A 333 12.36 -5.01 -16.47
C ARG A 333 11.88 -6.39 -16.02
N SER A 334 12.52 -6.94 -15.00
CA SER A 334 12.33 -8.31 -14.54
C SER A 334 12.09 -8.45 -13.03
N SER A 335 12.35 -7.38 -12.26
CA SER A 335 12.30 -7.42 -10.79
C SER A 335 11.95 -6.07 -10.20
N GLU A 336 11.69 -6.07 -8.89
CA GLU A 336 11.66 -4.84 -8.12
C GLU A 336 13.05 -4.19 -8.10
N VAL A 337 13.05 -2.86 -8.20
CA VAL A 337 14.22 -1.98 -8.19
C VAL A 337 13.97 -0.87 -7.17
N TYR A 338 15.01 -0.12 -6.81
CA TYR A 338 14.97 0.77 -5.65
C TYR A 338 15.52 2.14 -5.98
N LEU A 339 14.95 3.18 -5.39
CA LEU A 339 15.32 4.57 -5.67
C LEU A 339 16.83 4.83 -5.48
N ASP A 340 17.50 4.08 -4.60
CA ASP A 340 18.93 4.19 -4.32
C ASP A 340 19.82 3.87 -5.53
N MET A 341 19.35 3.04 -6.46
CA MET A 341 20.06 2.75 -7.71
C MET A 341 20.27 4.04 -8.53
N TRP A 342 19.22 4.87 -8.62
CA TRP A 342 19.28 6.16 -9.31
C TRP A 342 20.03 7.24 -8.53
N LEU A 343 20.00 7.17 -7.19
CA LEU A 343 20.81 8.09 -6.36
C LEU A 343 22.31 7.89 -6.63
N LYS A 344 22.76 6.63 -6.69
CA LYS A 344 24.16 6.26 -6.95
C LYS A 344 24.64 6.66 -8.35
N GLU A 345 23.80 6.50 -9.37
CA GLU A 345 24.11 6.92 -10.75
C GLU A 345 24.38 8.43 -10.86
N GLN A 346 23.81 9.22 -9.97
CA GLN A 346 24.05 10.66 -9.89
C GLN A 346 25.16 11.05 -8.89
N GLN A 347 26.04 10.11 -8.51
CA GLN A 347 27.18 10.29 -7.61
C GLN A 347 26.80 10.73 -6.18
N LEU A 348 25.77 10.11 -5.59
CA LEU A 348 25.38 10.30 -4.19
C LEU A 348 25.39 8.99 -3.40
#